data_AF-A0A316ZN55-F1
#
_entry.id   AF-A0A316ZN55-F1
#
_cell.length_a   1.000
_cell.length_b   1.000
_cell.length_c   1.000
_cell.angle_alpha   90.00
_cell.angle_beta   90.00
_cell.angle_gamma   90.00
#
_symmetry.space_group_name_H-M   'P 1'
#
loop_
_entity.id
_entity.type
_entity.pdbx_description
1 polymer ?
#
loop_
_entity_poly.entity_id
_entity_poly.type
_entity_poly.pdbx_seq_one_letter_code
_entity_poly.pdbx_strand_id
1 'polypeptide(L)'
;MNLNTTSLLDLPPELILEIHDHLSLDALLALKLTHPRLHQIIRLDRQRWQSPLSHCSHRAIQLYLALSTAKASHRFCRLCAATIPVSMFNSSTSPAFIQAADTDDFQNIIELPPGICALHVSRLMRVVHTGPRGPNEWTSTPSRMCMHCGNIEGWADCDCKCDSCAVGIVKTFTRYLNNTRECQQYRFWKADSPTNKTRDGHLWVRETVMDERDHYSIINLPIRPMLDEATTMTQHSQLGYGSFFRSSFWL
;
A
#
# COMPACT_ATOMS: atom_id res chain seq x y z
N MET A 1 -23.91 -27.58 6.59
CA MET A 1 -24.49 -26.52 7.44
C MET A 1 -24.45 -25.24 6.64
N ASN A 2 -25.61 -24.74 6.19
CA ASN A 2 -25.69 -23.44 5.51
C ASN A 2 -25.56 -22.35 6.59
N LEU A 3 -24.43 -21.64 6.59
CA LEU A 3 -24.32 -20.38 7.32
C LEU A 3 -25.19 -19.38 6.55
N ASN A 4 -26.44 -19.19 7.00
CA ASN A 4 -27.26 -18.07 6.53
C ASN A 4 -26.56 -16.79 6.98
N THR A 5 -25.75 -16.20 6.10
CA THR A 5 -25.11 -14.92 6.33
C THR A 5 -26.15 -13.84 6.27
N THR A 6 -26.71 -13.46 7.42
CA THR A 6 -27.55 -12.28 7.56
C THR A 6 -26.71 -11.03 7.28
N SER A 7 -27.07 -10.27 6.26
CA SER A 7 -26.39 -9.02 5.92
C SER A 7 -26.93 -7.87 6.77
N LEU A 8 -26.10 -6.87 7.06
CA LEU A 8 -26.54 -5.59 7.65
C LEU A 8 -27.64 -4.93 6.81
N LEU A 9 -27.61 -5.15 5.49
CA LEU A 9 -28.63 -4.64 4.57
C LEU A 9 -29.98 -5.33 4.75
N ASP A 10 -30.06 -6.51 5.36
CA ASP A 10 -31.32 -7.23 5.55
C ASP A 10 -32.05 -6.80 6.83
N LEU A 11 -31.40 -5.99 7.68
CA LEU A 11 -32.00 -5.49 8.91
C LEU A 11 -33.13 -4.49 8.64
N PRO A 12 -34.19 -4.50 9.47
CA PRO A 12 -35.17 -3.42 9.52
C PRO A 12 -34.49 -2.06 9.75
N PRO A 13 -35.00 -0.97 9.16
CA PRO A 13 -34.42 0.37 9.31
C PRO A 13 -34.26 0.80 10.77
N GLU A 14 -35.16 0.38 11.67
CA GLU A 14 -35.15 0.70 13.09
C GLU A 14 -33.88 0.19 13.78
N LEU A 15 -33.48 -1.05 13.48
CA LEU A 15 -32.24 -1.63 14.03
C LEU A 15 -30.99 -0.96 13.44
N ILE A 16 -31.04 -0.56 12.17
CA ILE A 16 -29.93 0.18 11.55
C ILE A 16 -29.78 1.56 12.22
N LEU A 17 -30.89 2.22 12.55
CA LEU A 17 -30.90 3.50 13.26
C LEU A 17 -30.44 3.37 14.71
N GLU A 18 -30.78 2.27 15.39
CA GLU A 18 -30.28 1.97 16.74
C GLU A 18 -28.75 1.77 16.73
N ILE A 19 -28.21 0.99 15.78
CA ILE A 19 -26.76 0.83 15.60
C ILE A 19 -26.12 2.20 15.33
N HIS A 20 -26.72 2.99 14.44
CA HIS A 20 -26.27 4.34 14.08
C HIS A 20 -26.09 5.25 15.31
N ASP A 21 -26.98 5.17 16.30
CA ASP A 21 -26.92 6.08 17.44
C ASP A 21 -25.67 5.89 18.31
N HIS A 22 -25.07 4.70 18.25
CA HIS A 22 -23.84 4.33 18.96
C HIS A 22 -22.54 4.53 18.17
N LEU A 23 -22.63 4.89 16.88
CA LEU A 23 -21.46 5.08 16.03
C LEU A 23 -20.91 6.51 16.13
N SER A 24 -19.58 6.63 16.07
CA SER A 24 -18.90 7.92 15.89
C SER A 24 -19.28 8.55 14.55
N LEU A 25 -19.15 9.88 14.42
CA LEU A 25 -19.46 10.59 13.17
C LEU A 25 -18.73 9.98 11.96
N ASP A 26 -17.49 9.56 12.15
CA ASP A 26 -16.64 8.94 11.13
C ASP A 26 -17.21 7.61 10.64
N ALA A 27 -17.59 6.74 11.58
CA ALA A 27 -18.21 5.46 11.28
C ALA A 27 -19.57 5.65 10.60
N LEU A 28 -20.32 6.69 10.97
CA LEU A 28 -21.59 7.05 10.33
C LEU A 28 -21.41 7.49 8.89
N LEU A 29 -20.44 8.36 8.62
CA LEU A 29 -20.12 8.78 7.26
C LEU A 29 -19.69 7.59 6.41
N ALA A 30 -18.80 6.74 6.93
CA ALA A 30 -18.38 5.52 6.24
C ALA A 30 -19.58 4.60 5.92
N LEU A 31 -20.44 4.34 6.91
CA LEU A 31 -21.62 3.48 6.75
C LEU A 31 -22.60 4.04 5.72
N LYS A 32 -22.86 5.35 5.77
CA LYS A 32 -23.74 6.05 4.82
C LYS A 32 -23.19 6.01 3.38
N LEU A 33 -21.87 6.04 3.20
CA LEU A 33 -21.21 5.98 1.90
C LEU A 33 -21.04 4.56 1.37
N THR A 34 -21.30 3.53 2.18
CA THR A 34 -21.08 2.13 1.81
C THR A 34 -22.15 1.60 0.84
N HIS A 35 -23.41 2.05 0.96
CA HIS A 35 -24.52 1.53 0.14
C HIS A 35 -25.68 2.55 -0.02
N PRO A 36 -26.36 2.64 -1.19
CA PRO A 36 -27.47 3.57 -1.40
C PRO A 36 -28.63 3.44 -0.40
N ARG A 37 -28.99 2.21 -0.01
CA ARG A 37 -30.02 1.97 1.02
C ARG A 37 -29.63 2.57 2.37
N LEU A 38 -28.39 2.36 2.82
CA LEU A 38 -27.87 2.93 4.05
C LEU A 38 -27.80 4.46 3.95
N HIS A 39 -27.45 4.97 2.77
CA HIS A 39 -27.48 6.40 2.49
C HIS A 39 -28.86 7.03 2.72
N GLN A 40 -29.93 6.33 2.34
CA GLN A 40 -31.31 6.80 2.48
C GLN A 40 -31.82 6.70 3.92
N ILE A 41 -31.49 5.62 4.63
CA ILE A 41 -31.94 5.37 6.01
C ILE A 41 -31.22 6.30 6.99
N ILE A 42 -29.89 6.38 6.90
CA ILE A 42 -29.07 7.13 7.86
C ILE A 42 -29.20 8.62 7.59
N ARG A 43 -29.85 9.34 8.50
CA ARG A 43 -29.92 10.81 8.46
C ARG A 43 -28.77 11.39 9.28
N LEU A 44 -28.03 12.30 8.66
CA LEU A 44 -26.97 13.01 9.37
C LEU A 44 -27.58 14.17 10.13
N ASP A 45 -27.56 14.09 11.46
CA ASP A 45 -27.96 15.19 12.33
C ASP A 45 -26.95 16.34 12.24
N ARG A 46 -27.46 17.56 12.06
CA ARG A 46 -26.68 18.80 12.00
C ARG A 46 -25.93 19.08 13.30
N GLN A 47 -26.44 18.61 14.45
CA GLN A 47 -25.74 18.75 15.73
C GLN A 47 -24.48 17.86 15.77
N ARG A 48 -24.59 16.61 15.32
CA ARG A 48 -23.45 15.68 15.24
C ARG A 48 -22.35 16.18 14.30
N TRP A 49 -22.71 16.94 13.25
CA TRP A 49 -21.76 17.56 12.33
C TRP A 49 -20.89 18.67 12.93
N GLN A 50 -21.22 19.17 14.12
CA GLN A 50 -20.41 20.19 14.79
C GLN A 50 -19.20 19.59 15.52
N SER A 51 -19.18 18.27 15.71
CA SER A 51 -18.02 17.59 16.28
C SER A 51 -16.84 17.64 15.29
N PRO A 52 -15.61 17.91 15.77
CA PRO A 52 -14.45 17.87 14.90
C PRO A 52 -14.28 16.45 14.34
N LEU A 53 -14.10 16.35 13.03
CA LEU A 53 -13.78 15.08 12.39
C LEU A 53 -12.42 14.59 12.88
N SER A 54 -12.26 13.27 13.00
CA SER A 54 -10.92 12.75 13.27
C SER A 54 -9.97 13.08 12.12
N HIS A 55 -8.68 13.06 12.41
CA HIS A 55 -7.64 13.22 11.40
C HIS A 55 -7.77 12.18 10.27
N CYS A 56 -8.18 10.95 10.60
CA CYS A 56 -8.37 9.89 9.62
C CYS A 56 -9.55 10.20 8.68
N SER A 57 -10.67 10.68 9.23
CA SER A 57 -11.82 11.12 8.42
C SER A 57 -11.51 12.29 7.53
N HIS A 58 -10.84 13.32 8.05
CA HIS A 58 -10.40 14.45 7.23
C HIS A 58 -9.58 13.97 6.03
N ARG A 59 -8.64 13.04 6.27
CA ARG A 59 -7.81 12.48 5.21
C ARG A 59 -8.59 11.59 4.25
N ALA A 60 -9.54 10.78 4.73
CA ALA A 60 -10.41 9.97 3.90
C ALA A 60 -11.30 10.85 3.00
N ILE A 61 -11.88 11.92 3.54
CA ILE A 61 -12.66 12.90 2.78
C ILE A 61 -11.79 13.57 1.71
N GLN A 62 -10.60 14.04 2.08
CA GLN A 62 -9.66 14.61 1.10
C GLN A 62 -9.28 13.58 0.03
N LEU A 63 -9.02 12.34 0.43
CA LEU A 63 -8.60 11.29 -0.48
C LEU A 63 -9.72 10.87 -1.43
N TYR A 64 -10.94 10.66 -0.94
CA TYR A 64 -12.01 10.02 -1.72
C TYR A 64 -13.02 11.03 -2.28
N LEU A 65 -13.27 12.15 -1.61
CA LEU A 65 -14.23 13.17 -2.06
C LEU A 65 -13.55 14.33 -2.78
N ALA A 66 -12.37 14.79 -2.34
CA ALA A 66 -11.67 15.90 -3.03
C ALA A 66 -11.02 15.49 -4.36
N LEU A 67 -10.92 14.19 -4.66
CA LEU A 67 -10.57 13.70 -6.01
C LEU A 67 -11.54 14.19 -7.09
N SER A 68 -12.78 14.53 -6.74
CA SER A 68 -13.79 15.00 -7.71
C SER A 68 -13.49 16.38 -8.29
N THR A 69 -12.68 17.20 -7.63
CA THR A 69 -12.35 18.58 -8.08
C THR A 69 -10.93 18.70 -8.63
N ALA A 70 -10.11 17.65 -8.51
CA ALA A 70 -8.75 17.65 -9.01
C ALA A 70 -8.73 17.57 -10.55
N LYS A 71 -7.76 18.24 -11.18
CA LYS A 71 -7.49 18.07 -12.62
C LYS A 71 -7.24 16.58 -12.88
N ALA A 72 -7.80 16.04 -13.97
CA ALA A 72 -7.63 14.63 -14.35
C ALA A 72 -6.16 14.17 -14.46
N SER A 73 -5.23 15.11 -14.65
CA SER A 73 -3.77 14.87 -14.69
C SER A 73 -3.10 14.75 -13.33
N HIS A 74 -3.82 14.92 -12.22
CA HIS A 74 -3.30 14.87 -10.86
C HIS A 74 -4.07 13.89 -9.99
N ARG A 75 -3.38 13.35 -8.98
CA ARG A 75 -3.94 12.46 -7.96
C ARG A 75 -3.37 12.82 -6.60
N PHE A 76 -4.14 12.57 -5.55
CA PHE A 76 -3.70 12.77 -4.17
C PHE A 76 -2.86 11.59 -3.71
N CYS A 77 -1.64 11.86 -3.25
CA CYS A 77 -0.80 10.86 -2.61
C CYS A 77 -1.13 10.78 -1.13
N ARG A 78 -1.51 9.60 -0.66
CA ARG A 78 -1.84 9.33 0.74
C ARG A 78 -0.69 9.78 1.64
N LEU A 79 0.53 9.31 1.39
CA LEU A 79 1.67 9.57 2.28
C LEU A 79 2.21 11.01 2.20
N CYS A 80 2.19 11.64 1.02
CA CYS A 80 2.56 13.07 0.92
C CYS A 80 1.52 13.98 1.58
N ALA A 81 0.27 13.53 1.66
CA ALA A 81 -0.91 14.38 1.84
C ALA A 81 -0.99 15.54 0.81
N ALA A 82 -0.58 15.27 -0.44
CA ALA A 82 -0.47 16.29 -1.49
C ALA A 82 -1.01 15.79 -2.84
N THR A 83 -1.55 16.73 -3.64
CA THR A 83 -1.96 16.51 -5.02
C THR A 83 -0.75 16.61 -5.95
N ILE A 84 -0.43 15.53 -6.64
CA ILE A 84 0.75 15.43 -7.51
C ILE A 84 0.36 14.88 -8.90
N PRO A 85 1.20 15.03 -9.93
CA PRO A 85 0.92 14.50 -11.26
C PRO A 85 0.71 12.98 -11.27
N VAL A 86 -0.23 12.48 -12.09
CA VAL A 86 -0.53 11.05 -12.23
C VAL A 86 0.70 10.25 -12.66
N SER A 87 1.61 10.85 -13.43
CA SER A 87 2.88 10.22 -13.84
C SER A 87 3.73 9.78 -12.64
N MET A 88 3.63 10.48 -11.49
CA MET A 88 4.33 10.14 -10.25
C MET A 88 3.73 8.94 -9.50
N PHE A 89 2.69 8.29 -10.01
CA PHE A 89 2.13 7.04 -9.47
C PHE A 89 2.58 5.81 -10.26
N ASN A 90 3.69 5.93 -10.99
CA ASN A 90 4.39 4.83 -11.63
C ASN A 90 5.78 4.70 -10.98
N SER A 91 6.19 3.49 -10.60
CA SER A 91 7.50 3.28 -9.97
C SER A 91 8.67 3.71 -10.86
N SER A 92 8.49 3.71 -12.19
CA SER A 92 9.53 4.06 -13.16
C SER A 92 9.95 5.54 -13.10
N THR A 93 9.09 6.41 -12.55
CA THR A 93 9.42 7.84 -12.36
C THR A 93 10.12 8.09 -11.02
N SER A 94 10.36 7.05 -10.22
CA SER A 94 11.07 7.19 -8.95
C SER A 94 12.57 7.41 -9.20
N PRO A 95 13.26 8.26 -8.42
CA PRO A 95 14.72 8.33 -8.45
C PRO A 95 15.40 7.01 -8.04
N ALA A 96 14.67 6.08 -7.40
CA ALA A 96 15.15 4.74 -7.05
C ALA A 96 15.16 3.75 -8.23
N PHE A 97 15.07 4.23 -9.48
CA PHE A 97 14.90 3.38 -10.66
C PHE A 97 15.94 3.69 -11.76
N ILE A 98 16.44 2.65 -12.46
CA ILE A 98 17.26 2.82 -13.68
C ILE A 98 16.36 2.58 -14.87
N GLN A 99 16.22 3.59 -15.72
CA GLN A 99 15.77 3.35 -17.08
C GLN A 99 16.82 2.52 -17.80
N ALA A 100 16.50 1.27 -18.12
CA ALA A 100 17.29 0.50 -19.07
C ALA A 100 17.16 1.20 -20.44
N ALA A 101 18.29 1.47 -21.09
CA ALA A 101 18.36 2.37 -22.24
C ALA A 101 17.64 1.86 -23.51
N ASP A 102 17.19 0.60 -23.54
CA ASP A 102 16.76 -0.06 -24.79
C ASP A 102 15.45 -0.87 -24.71
N THR A 103 14.69 -0.78 -23.62
CA THR A 103 13.42 -1.53 -23.50
C THR A 103 12.23 -0.59 -23.40
N ASP A 104 11.45 -0.51 -24.47
CA ASP A 104 10.23 0.31 -24.59
C ASP A 104 9.09 -0.17 -23.63
N ASP A 105 9.25 -1.35 -23.01
CA ASP A 105 8.27 -1.93 -22.09
C ASP A 105 8.53 -1.51 -20.63
N PHE A 106 8.31 -0.21 -20.34
CA PHE A 106 8.45 0.40 -19.01
C PHE A 106 7.27 0.06 -18.09
N GLN A 107 7.01 -1.22 -17.84
CA GLN A 107 5.98 -1.61 -16.87
C GLN A 107 6.44 -1.37 -15.43
N ASN A 108 5.48 -1.10 -14.52
CA ASN A 108 5.72 -0.93 -13.09
C ASN A 108 6.57 -2.09 -12.55
N ILE A 109 7.83 -1.81 -12.23
CA ILE A 109 8.79 -2.81 -11.76
C ILE A 109 8.60 -3.08 -10.27
N ILE A 110 8.24 -2.04 -9.52
CA ILE A 110 7.73 -2.15 -8.15
C ILE A 110 6.26 -1.76 -8.17
N GLU A 111 5.41 -2.63 -7.66
CA GLU A 111 4.00 -2.31 -7.49
C GLU A 111 3.85 -1.30 -6.35
N LEU A 112 3.44 -0.08 -6.68
CA LEU A 112 3.13 0.95 -5.70
C LEU A 112 1.73 0.70 -5.10
N PRO A 113 1.57 0.80 -3.77
CA PRO A 113 0.25 0.65 -3.17
C PRO A 113 -0.72 1.73 -3.68
N PRO A 114 -2.03 1.45 -3.75
CA PRO A 114 -3.01 2.39 -4.29
C PRO A 114 -2.96 3.76 -3.59
N GLY A 115 -2.77 4.81 -4.39
CA GLY A 115 -2.70 6.18 -3.90
C GLY A 115 -1.38 6.53 -3.21
N ILE A 116 -0.30 5.76 -3.41
CA ILE A 116 1.05 6.11 -2.97
C ILE A 116 1.90 6.45 -4.19
N CYS A 117 2.65 7.55 -4.10
CA CYS A 117 3.50 8.01 -5.19
C CYS A 117 4.90 7.40 -5.18
N ALA A 118 5.59 7.52 -6.31
CA ALA A 118 6.92 7.00 -6.56
C ALA A 118 8.02 7.59 -5.65
N LEU A 119 7.79 8.80 -5.09
CA LEU A 119 8.70 9.40 -4.10
C LEU A 119 8.74 8.60 -2.79
N HIS A 120 7.71 7.81 -2.52
CA HIS A 120 7.59 6.99 -1.32
C HIS A 120 7.97 5.53 -1.52
N VAL A 121 8.55 5.16 -2.67
CA VAL A 121 8.96 3.76 -2.92
C VAL A 121 9.98 3.27 -1.88
N SER A 122 10.82 4.17 -1.37
CA SER A 122 11.81 3.86 -0.33
C SER A 122 11.17 3.37 0.97
N ARG A 123 9.91 3.72 1.25
CA ARG A 123 9.17 3.20 2.41
C ARG A 123 8.82 1.73 2.29
N LEU A 124 8.90 1.15 1.09
CA LEU A 124 8.75 -0.28 0.86
C LEU A 124 10.08 -1.02 0.96
N MET A 125 11.15 -0.33 1.38
CA MET A 125 12.50 -0.87 1.48
C MET A 125 13.03 -0.71 2.90
N ARG A 126 13.78 -1.71 3.38
CA ARG A 126 14.56 -1.59 4.61
C ARG A 126 15.90 -2.29 4.47
N VAL A 127 16.85 -1.85 5.29
CA VAL A 127 18.18 -2.45 5.43
C VAL A 127 18.27 -3.10 6.80
N VAL A 128 18.75 -4.34 6.85
CA VAL A 128 18.96 -5.11 8.09
C VAL A 128 20.42 -5.56 8.13
N HIS A 129 21.14 -5.17 9.17
CA HIS A 129 22.52 -5.59 9.39
C HIS A 129 22.55 -6.94 10.10
N THR A 130 23.17 -7.93 9.47
CA THR A 130 23.22 -9.32 9.96
C THR A 130 24.60 -9.75 10.47
N GLY A 131 25.59 -8.85 10.41
CA GLY A 131 26.97 -9.11 10.82
C GLY A 131 27.78 -10.00 9.85
N PRO A 132 29.09 -10.22 10.10
CA PRO A 132 30.07 -10.77 9.14
C PRO A 132 29.75 -12.14 8.53
N ARG A 133 28.89 -12.93 9.18
CA ARG A 133 28.51 -14.28 8.74
C ARG A 133 27.06 -14.38 8.28
N GLY A 134 26.35 -13.26 8.28
CA GLY A 134 24.97 -13.21 7.85
C GLY A 134 24.84 -13.18 6.31
N PRO A 135 23.59 -13.24 5.82
CA PRO A 135 23.30 -13.14 4.40
C PRO A 135 23.65 -11.76 3.83
N ASN A 136 24.05 -11.74 2.56
CA ASN A 136 24.32 -10.53 1.79
C ASN A 136 23.43 -10.51 0.53
N GLU A 137 22.13 -10.32 0.71
CA GLU A 137 21.16 -10.48 -0.38
C GLU A 137 19.96 -9.53 -0.26
N TRP A 138 19.18 -9.47 -1.34
CA TRP A 138 17.86 -8.85 -1.37
C TRP A 138 16.77 -9.90 -1.30
N THR A 139 15.77 -9.62 -0.47
CA THR A 139 14.55 -10.43 -0.39
C THR A 139 13.32 -9.58 -0.62
N SER A 140 12.23 -10.20 -1.10
CA SER A 140 10.92 -9.56 -1.14
C SER A 140 9.87 -10.39 -0.41
N THR A 141 9.03 -9.74 0.39
CA THR A 141 7.98 -10.38 1.18
C THR A 141 6.68 -9.57 1.09
N PRO A 142 5.51 -10.22 0.92
CA PRO A 142 4.23 -9.54 1.11
C PRO A 142 4.07 -9.17 2.59
N SER A 143 3.78 -7.90 2.86
CA SER A 143 3.61 -7.39 4.22
C SER A 143 2.35 -6.55 4.32
N ARG A 144 1.81 -6.45 5.53
CA ARG A 144 0.67 -5.60 5.84
C ARG A 144 1.16 -4.18 6.09
N MET A 145 0.55 -3.21 5.41
CA MET A 145 0.87 -1.78 5.53
C MET A 145 -0.37 -1.01 5.95
N CYS A 146 -0.23 -0.18 6.97
CA CYS A 146 -1.26 0.78 7.35
C CYS A 146 -1.44 1.81 6.23
N MET A 147 -2.63 1.91 5.65
CA MET A 147 -2.94 2.85 4.58
C MET A 147 -3.10 4.30 5.08
N HIS A 148 -3.03 4.54 6.39
CA HIS A 148 -2.97 5.87 6.99
C HIS A 148 -1.51 6.34 7.13
N CYS A 149 -0.71 5.80 8.05
CA CYS A 149 0.65 6.29 8.27
C CYS A 149 1.69 5.70 7.31
N GLY A 150 1.37 4.59 6.65
CA GLY A 150 2.30 3.85 5.80
C GLY A 150 3.26 2.94 6.56
N ASN A 151 3.04 2.71 7.85
CA ASN A 151 3.87 1.78 8.63
C ASN A 151 3.60 0.35 8.18
N ILE A 152 4.67 -0.43 8.07
CA ILE A 152 4.64 -1.83 7.66
C ILE A 152 4.76 -2.70 8.91
N GLU A 153 3.88 -3.70 9.02
CA GLU A 153 3.88 -4.67 10.13
C GLU A 153 5.23 -5.38 10.23
N GLY A 154 5.79 -5.44 11.45
CA GLY A 154 7.13 -5.97 11.70
C GLY A 154 8.29 -5.03 11.37
N TRP A 155 8.02 -3.82 10.90
CA TRP A 155 9.04 -2.77 10.69
C TRP A 155 8.92 -1.67 11.75
N ALA A 156 7.70 -1.20 11.97
CA ALA A 156 7.35 -0.24 13.00
C ALA A 156 5.87 -0.41 13.38
N ASP A 157 5.53 -0.10 14.62
CA ASP A 157 4.14 -0.10 15.07
C ASP A 157 3.34 1.03 14.40
N CYS A 158 2.07 0.77 14.13
CA CYS A 158 1.15 1.81 13.69
C CYS A 158 0.86 2.76 14.85
N ASP A 159 1.23 4.03 14.70
CA ASP A 159 1.02 5.11 15.69
C ASP A 159 -0.29 5.88 15.47
N CYS A 160 -1.11 5.43 14.51
CA CYS A 160 -2.38 6.06 14.27
C CYS A 160 -3.31 5.83 15.46
N LYS A 161 -3.82 6.92 16.05
CA LYS A 161 -4.88 6.90 17.07
C LYS A 161 -6.27 6.67 16.44
N CYS A 162 -6.33 5.78 15.44
CA CYS A 162 -7.54 5.41 14.70
C CYS A 162 -8.17 4.20 15.39
N ASP A 163 -9.50 4.13 15.48
CA ASP A 163 -10.18 2.90 15.94
C ASP A 163 -10.11 1.79 14.88
N SER A 164 -9.97 2.18 13.61
CA SER A 164 -9.72 1.27 12.50
C SER A 164 -8.82 1.93 11.46
N CYS A 165 -7.68 1.31 11.22
CA CYS A 165 -6.81 1.70 10.12
C CYS A 165 -7.00 0.70 8.98
N ALA A 166 -7.27 1.21 7.78
CA ALA A 166 -7.28 0.35 6.60
C ALA A 166 -5.87 -0.24 6.41
N VAL A 167 -5.79 -1.55 6.19
CA VAL A 167 -4.55 -2.27 5.96
C VAL A 167 -4.54 -2.80 4.53
N GLY A 168 -3.46 -2.54 3.81
CA GLY A 168 -3.20 -3.10 2.48
C GLY A 168 -2.08 -4.12 2.52
N ILE A 169 -2.12 -5.12 1.64
CA ILE A 169 -0.98 -5.99 1.38
C ILE A 169 -0.08 -5.31 0.36
N VAL A 170 1.20 -5.18 0.69
CA VAL A 170 2.20 -4.53 -0.16
C VAL A 170 3.42 -5.40 -0.28
N LYS A 171 4.08 -5.38 -1.45
CA LYS A 171 5.36 -6.06 -1.61
C LYS A 171 6.46 -5.19 -1.01
N THR A 172 7.18 -5.75 -0.04
CA THR A 172 8.28 -5.07 0.64
C THR A 172 9.60 -5.71 0.27
N PHE A 173 10.69 -4.93 0.38
CA PHE A 173 12.02 -5.35 0.01
C PHE A 173 12.97 -5.17 1.18
N THR A 174 13.64 -6.25 1.59
CA THR A 174 14.64 -6.20 2.68
C THR A 174 16.01 -6.49 2.10
N ARG A 175 16.94 -5.57 2.34
CA ARG A 175 18.36 -5.75 2.10
C ARG A 175 19.05 -6.25 3.36
N TYR A 176 19.56 -7.47 3.34
CA TYR A 176 20.36 -8.00 4.44
C TYR A 176 21.84 -7.72 4.18
N LEU A 177 22.49 -6.89 5.00
CA LEU A 177 23.91 -6.56 4.87
C LEU A 177 24.74 -7.33 5.90
N ASN A 178 25.69 -8.11 5.43
CA ASN A 178 26.64 -8.82 6.28
C ASN A 178 27.93 -8.05 6.56
N ASN A 179 28.02 -6.82 6.06
CA ASN A 179 29.14 -5.93 6.28
C ASN A 179 28.65 -4.63 6.92
N THR A 180 29.57 -3.73 7.26
CA THR A 180 29.27 -2.44 7.87
C THR A 180 29.09 -1.32 6.84
N ARG A 181 29.12 -1.62 5.55
CA ARG A 181 29.06 -0.63 4.47
C ARG A 181 27.65 -0.59 3.92
N GLU A 182 26.96 0.51 4.20
CA GLU A 182 25.68 0.77 3.58
C GLU A 182 25.86 1.12 2.10
N CYS A 183 25.00 0.58 1.27
CA CYS A 183 24.93 0.98 -0.13
C CYS A 183 24.19 2.33 -0.20
N GLN A 184 24.77 3.28 -0.94
CA GLN A 184 24.22 4.64 -1.00
C GLN A 184 23.03 4.75 -1.96
N GLN A 185 23.01 3.91 -3.00
CA GLN A 185 22.00 3.94 -4.04
C GLN A 185 21.59 2.54 -4.47
N TYR A 186 20.29 2.34 -4.58
CA TYR A 186 19.66 1.12 -5.07
C TYR A 186 18.82 1.47 -6.26
N ARG A 187 18.92 0.67 -7.31
CA ARG A 187 18.04 0.83 -8.45
C ARG A 187 17.54 -0.50 -8.98
N PHE A 188 16.25 -0.59 -9.25
CA PHE A 188 15.56 -1.83 -9.61
C PHE A 188 15.44 -1.97 -11.13
N TRP A 189 15.40 -3.20 -11.64
CA TRP A 189 14.96 -3.52 -13.00
C TRP A 189 14.45 -4.96 -13.08
N LYS A 190 13.67 -5.27 -14.11
CA LYS A 190 13.33 -6.65 -14.47
C LYS A 190 14.28 -7.11 -15.56
N ALA A 191 14.86 -8.29 -15.39
CA ALA A 191 15.60 -8.95 -16.46
C ALA A 191 14.67 -9.93 -17.18
N ASP A 192 14.72 -9.92 -18.51
CA ASP A 192 14.04 -10.91 -19.32
C ASP A 192 14.57 -12.30 -18.98
N SER A 193 13.67 -13.22 -18.67
CA SER A 193 14.04 -14.62 -18.51
C SER A 193 14.03 -15.29 -19.88
N PRO A 194 15.18 -15.70 -20.44
CA PRO A 194 15.21 -16.35 -21.75
C PRO A 194 14.49 -17.70 -21.76
N THR A 195 14.22 -18.28 -20.59
CA THR A 195 13.73 -19.66 -20.45
C THR A 195 12.29 -19.77 -19.95
N ASN A 196 11.64 -18.68 -19.52
CA ASN A 196 10.32 -18.76 -18.91
C ASN A 196 9.34 -17.75 -19.51
N LYS A 197 8.29 -18.26 -20.20
CA LYS A 197 7.21 -17.45 -20.81
C LYS A 197 6.28 -16.81 -19.77
N THR A 198 6.49 -17.05 -18.48
CA THR A 198 5.78 -16.34 -17.42
C THR A 198 6.23 -14.89 -17.45
N ARG A 199 5.28 -13.96 -17.65
CA ARG A 199 5.51 -12.50 -17.72
C ARG A 199 6.17 -11.89 -16.46
N ASP A 200 6.35 -12.68 -15.41
CA ASP A 200 7.00 -12.27 -14.18
C ASP A 200 8.52 -12.43 -14.32
N GLY A 201 9.14 -11.55 -15.11
CA GLY A 201 10.60 -11.44 -15.20
C GLY A 201 11.24 -11.36 -13.81
N HIS A 202 12.48 -11.85 -13.69
CA HIS A 202 13.19 -11.81 -12.41
C HIS A 202 13.51 -10.35 -12.05
N LEU A 203 13.22 -9.97 -10.81
CA LEU A 203 13.51 -8.64 -10.30
C LEU A 203 14.94 -8.58 -9.77
N TRP A 204 15.67 -7.54 -10.15
CA TRP A 204 17.07 -7.32 -9.77
C TRP A 204 17.26 -5.92 -9.17
N VAL A 205 18.32 -5.78 -8.36
CA VAL A 205 18.77 -4.50 -7.78
C VAL A 205 20.23 -4.26 -8.13
N ARG A 206 20.55 -3.01 -8.44
CA ARG A 206 21.89 -2.50 -8.77
C ARG A 206 22.25 -1.60 -7.63
N GLU A 207 23.32 -1.97 -6.97
CA GLU A 207 23.87 -1.23 -5.86
C GLU A 207 25.12 -0.52 -6.34
N THR A 208 25.21 0.77 -6.01
CA THR A 208 26.47 1.50 -6.09
C THR A 208 27.10 1.49 -4.70
N VAL A 209 28.22 0.80 -4.56
CA VAL A 209 28.94 0.62 -3.29
C VAL A 209 30.27 1.36 -3.35
N MET A 210 30.56 2.13 -2.30
CA MET A 210 31.86 2.79 -2.11
C MET A 210 32.74 1.90 -1.24
N ASP A 211 33.96 1.64 -1.68
CA ASP A 211 34.95 0.91 -0.89
C ASP A 211 35.73 1.80 0.09
N GLU A 212 36.57 1.21 0.94
CA GLU A 212 37.43 1.93 1.90
C GLU A 212 38.44 2.88 1.25
N ARG A 213 38.63 2.76 -0.07
CA ARG A 213 39.55 3.56 -0.87
C ARG A 213 38.79 4.54 -1.77
N ASP A 214 37.53 4.82 -1.44
CA ASP A 214 36.62 5.67 -2.21
C ASP A 214 36.39 5.22 -3.66
N HIS A 215 36.64 3.94 -3.99
CA HIS A 215 36.30 3.40 -5.30
C HIS A 215 34.83 2.99 -5.33
N TYR A 216 34.16 3.41 -6.40
CA TYR A 216 32.80 2.98 -6.69
C TYR A 216 32.82 1.64 -7.41
N SER A 217 32.07 0.69 -6.89
CA SER A 217 31.79 -0.59 -7.53
C SER A 217 30.29 -0.74 -7.75
N ILE A 218 29.93 -1.45 -8.83
CA ILE A 218 28.55 -1.74 -9.18
C ILE A 218 28.31 -3.23 -8.94
N ILE A 219 27.30 -3.55 -8.13
CA ILE A 219 26.89 -4.92 -7.84
C ILE A 219 25.46 -5.10 -8.32
N ASN A 220 25.17 -6.20 -9.01
CA ASN A 220 23.81 -6.57 -9.40
C ASN A 220 23.39 -7.81 -8.62
N LEU A 221 22.31 -7.71 -7.86
CA LEU A 221 21.80 -8.79 -7.01
C LEU A 221 20.37 -9.15 -7.41
N PRO A 222 20.04 -10.45 -7.51
CA PRO A 222 18.65 -10.86 -7.72
C PRO A 222 17.85 -10.65 -6.44
N ILE A 223 16.57 -10.29 -6.58
CA ILE A 223 15.63 -10.26 -5.46
C ILE A 223 15.00 -11.64 -5.32
N ARG A 224 15.26 -12.28 -4.18
CA ARG A 224 14.69 -13.58 -3.86
C ARG A 224 13.30 -13.37 -3.22
N PRO A 225 12.22 -13.97 -3.74
CA PRO A 225 10.99 -14.02 -2.97
C PRO A 225 11.29 -14.79 -1.69
N MET A 226 10.95 -14.21 -0.55
CA MET A 226 10.99 -14.98 0.69
C MET A 226 9.92 -16.05 0.55
N LEU A 227 10.33 -17.32 0.54
CA LEU A 227 9.41 -18.43 0.55
C LEU A 227 8.75 -18.40 1.93
N ASP A 228 7.50 -17.96 1.98
CA ASP A 228 6.73 -18.02 3.21
C ASP A 228 6.63 -19.50 3.59
N GLU A 229 7.40 -19.94 4.60
CA GLU A 229 7.17 -21.23 5.27
C GLU A 229 5.71 -21.32 5.79
N ALA A 230 5.03 -20.17 5.91
CA ALA A 230 3.62 -20.03 6.27
C ALA A 230 2.61 -20.20 5.11
N THR A 231 3.02 -20.46 3.87
CA THR A 231 2.06 -20.67 2.75
C THR A 231 1.16 -21.90 2.97
N THR A 232 1.43 -22.74 3.99
CA THR A 232 0.54 -23.82 4.43
C THR A 232 -0.59 -23.37 5.38
N MET A 233 -0.62 -22.13 5.89
CA MET A 233 -1.65 -21.71 6.87
C MET A 233 -2.69 -20.69 6.37
N THR A 234 -2.57 -20.17 5.15
CA THR A 234 -3.43 -19.06 4.66
C THR A 234 -4.43 -19.48 3.56
N GLN A 235 -5.07 -20.64 3.71
CA GLN A 235 -6.34 -20.93 2.99
C GLN A 235 -7.59 -20.69 3.85
N HIS A 236 -7.45 -20.34 5.13
CA HIS A 236 -8.60 -20.15 6.04
C HIS A 236 -9.02 -18.71 6.34
N SER A 237 -8.42 -17.69 5.71
CA SER A 237 -8.76 -16.28 5.92
C SER A 237 -9.23 -15.53 4.65
N GLN A 238 -9.75 -16.27 3.66
CA GLN A 238 -10.53 -15.67 2.54
C GLN A 238 -12.01 -15.40 2.88
N LEU A 239 -12.42 -15.51 4.15
CA LEU A 239 -13.73 -15.02 4.60
C LEU A 239 -13.56 -13.62 5.21
N GLY A 240 -13.83 -12.58 4.42
CA GLY A 240 -14.26 -11.30 5.01
C GLY A 240 -13.65 -9.99 4.49
N TYR A 241 -12.67 -9.99 3.59
CA TYR A 241 -12.37 -8.76 2.82
C TYR A 241 -13.25 -8.74 1.59
N GLY A 242 -14.52 -8.41 1.82
CA GLY A 242 -15.43 -8.02 0.75
C GLY A 242 -14.75 -6.96 -0.11
N SER A 243 -14.72 -7.22 -1.40
CA SER A 243 -14.50 -6.26 -2.46
C SER A 243 -15.39 -5.04 -2.29
N PHE A 244 -14.98 -4.09 -1.45
CA PHE A 244 -15.53 -2.75 -1.39
C PHE A 244 -14.61 -1.85 -2.22
N PHE A 245 -15.20 -1.22 -3.24
CA PHE A 245 -14.59 -0.49 -4.37
C PHE A 245 -14.10 -1.32 -5.56
N ARG A 246 -15.01 -2.14 -6.12
CA ARG A 246 -15.18 -2.16 -7.59
C ARG A 246 -16.57 -1.66 -7.93
N SER A 247 -16.78 -0.36 -7.76
CA SER A 247 -17.92 0.33 -8.37
C SER A 247 -17.37 1.17 -9.50
N SER A 248 -17.57 0.68 -10.71
CA SER A 248 -17.66 1.49 -11.91
C SER A 248 -18.71 2.57 -11.65
N PHE A 249 -18.28 3.72 -11.17
CA PHE A 249 -19.06 4.96 -11.14
C PHE A 249 -18.12 6.06 -11.62
N TRP A 250 -17.95 6.09 -12.94
CA TRP A 250 -17.62 7.31 -13.65
C TRP A 250 -18.94 7.91 -14.10
N LEU A 251 -19.34 9.00 -13.46
CA LEU A 251 -20.14 10.06 -14.05
C LEU A 251 -19.44 11.37 -13.70
#